data_AF-A0A357VJH9-F1
#
_entry.id   AF-A0A357VJH9-F1
#
_cell.length_a   1.000
_cell.length_b   1.000
_cell.length_c   1.000
_cell.angle_alpha   90.00
_cell.angle_beta   90.00
_cell.angle_gamma   90.00
#
_symmetry.space_group_name_H-M   'P 1'
#
loop_
_entity.id
_entity.type
_entity.pdbx_description
1 polymer ?
#
loop_
_entity_poly.entity_id
_entity_poly.type
_entity_poly.pdbx_seq_one_letter_code
_entity_poly.pdbx_strand_id
1 'polypeptide(L)' 'METVKIYANIIKENMDSPQKVNKLINLGLTAAYYYVSFFKDRRIPRSLHYLNKYSMKSIKDSLANSQNSAWVN' A
#
# COMPACT_ATOMS: atom_id res chain seq x y z
N MET A 1 -1.82 13.23 8.87
CA MET A 1 -1.66 12.18 9.90
C MET A 1 -3.00 11.71 10.48
N GLU A 2 -3.96 12.61 10.70
CA GLU A 2 -5.29 12.24 11.22
C GLU A 2 -6.12 11.38 10.23
N THR A 3 -6.06 11.70 8.94
CA THR A 3 -6.66 10.90 7.86
C THR A 3 -6.16 9.46 7.81
N VAL A 4 -4.85 9.25 8.05
CA VAL A 4 -4.25 7.91 8.13
C VAL A 4 -4.78 7.16 9.36
N LYS A 5 -4.97 7.84 10.49
CA LYS A 5 -5.55 7.24 11.70
C LYS A 5 -7.02 6.85 11.50
N ILE A 6 -7.81 7.71 10.88
CA ILE A 6 -9.22 7.42 10.54
C ILE A 6 -9.28 6.21 9.62
N TYR A 7 -8.48 6.18 8.56
CA TYR A 7 -8.44 5.05 7.63
C TYR A 7 -7.99 3.75 8.31
N ALA A 8 -7.00 3.82 9.21
CA ALA A 8 -6.56 2.68 9.99
C ALA A 8 -7.64 2.18 10.97
N ASN A 9 -8.42 3.08 11.57
CA ASN A 9 -9.54 2.71 12.43
C ASN A 9 -10.65 2.01 11.64
N ILE A 10 -10.98 2.48 10.44
CA ILE A 10 -11.93 1.81 9.55
C ILE A 10 -11.48 0.37 9.24
N ILE A 11 -10.18 0.17 8.99
CA ILE A 11 -9.63 -1.18 8.78
C ILE A 11 -9.79 -2.04 10.05
N LYS A 12 -9.46 -1.49 11.22
CA LYS A 12 -9.55 -2.19 12.51
C LYS A 12 -10.98 -2.60 12.86
N GLU A 13 -11.95 -1.74 12.61
CA GLU A 13 -13.38 -2.00 12.84
C GLU A 13 -13.94 -3.09 11.92
N ASN A 14 -13.28 -3.37 10.79
CA ASN A 14 -13.70 -4.39 9.84
C ASN A 14 -12.89 -5.69 9.96
N MET A 15 -12.07 -5.88 11.01
CA MET A 15 -11.19 -7.06 11.16
C MET A 15 -11.93 -8.40 11.18
N ASP A 16 -13.20 -8.42 11.59
CA ASP A 16 -14.05 -9.63 11.54
C ASP A 16 -14.39 -10.06 10.11
N SER A 17 -14.13 -9.22 9.11
CA SER A 17 -14.32 -9.52 7.68
C SER A 17 -12.99 -9.41 6.91
N PRO A 18 -12.21 -10.51 6.86
CA PRO A 18 -10.91 -10.53 6.19
C PRO A 18 -10.95 -10.10 4.73
N GLN A 19 -12.05 -10.39 4.03
CA GLN A 19 -12.25 -10.03 2.62
C GLN A 19 -12.36 -8.50 2.43
N LYS A 20 -13.09 -7.81 3.32
CA LYS A 20 -13.23 -6.35 3.29
C LYS A 20 -11.91 -5.68 3.66
N VAL A 21 -11.24 -6.18 4.70
CA VAL A 21 -9.91 -5.69 5.12
C VAL A 21 -8.90 -5.81 3.98
N ASN A 22 -8.85 -6.96 3.30
CA ASN A 22 -7.94 -7.16 2.19
C ASN A 22 -8.21 -6.17 1.04
N LYS A 23 -9.48 -5.88 0.73
CA LYS A 23 -9.85 -4.86 -0.27
C LYS A 23 -9.40 -3.45 0.16
N LEU A 24 -9.61 -3.08 1.42
CA LEU A 24 -9.19 -1.79 1.95
C LEU A 24 -7.67 -1.64 1.91
N ILE A 25 -6.92 -2.63 2.39
CA ILE A 25 -5.44 -2.61 2.35
C ILE A 25 -4.94 -2.47 0.91
N ASN A 26 -5.48 -3.26 -0.03
CA ASN A 26 -5.11 -3.16 -1.44
C ASN A 26 -5.43 -1.77 -2.05
N LEU A 27 -6.56 -1.18 -1.67
CA LEU A 27 -6.94 0.16 -2.13
C LEU A 27 -5.97 1.22 -1.60
N GLY A 28 -5.65 1.18 -0.30
CA GLY A 28 -4.68 2.10 0.32
C GLY A 28 -3.29 2.01 -0.31
N LEU A 29 -2.79 0.79 -0.55
CA LEU A 29 -1.51 0.56 -1.22
C LEU A 29 -1.50 1.03 -2.68
N THR A 30 -2.60 0.81 -3.40
CA THR A 30 -2.75 1.27 -4.78
C THR A 30 -2.73 2.80 -4.83
N ALA A 31 -3.47 3.47 -3.95
CA ALA A 31 -3.45 4.92 -3.83
C ALA A 31 -2.05 5.45 -3.49
N ALA A 32 -1.34 4.81 -2.55
CA ALA A 32 0.03 5.18 -2.18
C ALA A 32 1.02 5.01 -3.35
N TYR A 33 0.91 3.91 -4.11
CA TYR A 33 1.76 3.68 -5.29
C TYR A 33 1.56 4.76 -6.36
N TYR A 34 0.30 5.12 -6.65
CA TYR A 34 0.02 6.20 -7.59
C TYR A 34 0.48 7.56 -7.08
N TYR A 35 0.27 7.84 -5.79
CA TYR A 35 0.75 9.07 -5.17
C TYR A 35 2.26 9.24 -5.33
N VAL A 36 3.06 8.23 -4.94
CA VAL A 36 4.53 8.26 -5.09
C VAL A 36 4.96 8.29 -6.56
N SER A 37 4.19 7.68 -7.46
CA SER A 37 4.52 7.65 -8.89
C SER A 37 4.32 9.01 -9.58
N PHE A 38 3.25 9.73 -9.22
CA PHE A 38 2.87 11.00 -9.86
C PHE A 38 3.39 12.23 -9.12
N PHE A 39 3.32 12.25 -7.78
CA PHE A 39 3.72 13.39 -6.96
C PHE A 39 5.16 13.23 -6.46
N LYS A 40 6.11 13.35 -7.39
CA LYS A 40 7.54 13.29 -7.06
C LYS A 40 7.99 14.58 -6.37
N ASP A 41 8.34 14.47 -5.10
CA ASP A 41 9.01 15.57 -4.37
C ASP A 41 10.39 15.86 -4.96
N ARG A 42 10.59 17.06 -5.50
CA ARG A 42 11.88 17.46 -6.13
C ARG A 42 13.04 17.54 -5.14
N ARG A 43 12.78 17.55 -3.82
CA ARG A 43 13.80 17.57 -2.76
C ARG A 43 14.49 16.22 -2.58
N ILE A 44 13.88 15.14 -3.05
CA ILE A 44 14.38 13.77 -2.86
C ILE A 44 15.16 13.34 -4.12
N PRO A 45 16.35 12.72 -3.99
CA PRO A 45 17.12 12.24 -5.13
C PRO A 45 16.37 11.16 -5.93
N ARG A 46 16.66 11.09 -7.24
CA ARG A 46 15.97 10.18 -8.17
C ARG A 46 16.09 8.70 -7.76
N SER A 47 17.20 8.30 -7.17
CA SER A 47 17.42 6.94 -6.65
C SER A 47 16.42 6.58 -5.55
N LEU A 48 16.18 7.49 -4.60
CA LEU A 48 15.20 7.28 -3.53
C LEU A 48 13.75 7.30 -4.05
N HIS A 49 13.46 8.12 -5.07
CA HIS A 49 12.17 8.04 -5.76
C HIS A 49 11.94 6.69 -6.42
N TYR A 50 12.95 6.19 -7.13
CA TYR A 50 12.90 4.87 -7.75
C TYR A 50 12.70 3.78 -6.69
N LEU A 51 13.49 3.82 -5.62
CA LEU A 51 13.40 2.85 -4.52
C LEU A 51 12.00 2.87 -3.88
N ASN A 52 11.47 4.05 -3.56
CA ASN A 52 10.15 4.17 -2.93
C ASN A 52 9.04 3.64 -3.85
N LYS A 53 9.07 4.00 -5.14
CA LYS A 53 8.14 3.46 -6.14
C LYS A 53 8.24 1.94 -6.25
N TYR A 54 9.47 1.42 -6.30
CA TYR A 54 9.74 -0.02 -6.41
C TYR A 54 9.21 -0.78 -5.19
N SER A 55 9.52 -0.31 -3.98
CA SER A 55 9.04 -0.93 -2.73
C SER A 55 7.51 -0.95 -2.66
N MET A 56 6.86 0.18 -2.96
CA MET A 56 5.39 0.26 -2.97
C MET A 56 4.76 -0.68 -4.01
N LYS A 57 5.37 -0.78 -5.20
CA LYS A 57 4.93 -1.72 -6.23
C LYS A 57 5.07 -3.16 -5.76
N SER A 58 6.21 -3.53 -5.17
CA SER A 58 6.45 -4.89 -4.69
C SER A 58 5.43 -5.31 -3.64
N ILE A 59 5.16 -4.45 -2.66
CA ILE A 59 4.17 -4.75 -1.60
C ILE A 59 2.79 -4.94 -2.21
N LYS A 60 2.36 -4.01 -3.07
CA LYS A 60 1.05 -4.06 -3.75
C LYS A 60 0.90 -5.32 -4.61
N ASP A 61 1.90 -5.65 -5.42
CA ASP A 61 1.82 -6.79 -6.35
C ASP A 61 1.86 -8.14 -5.61
N SER A 62 2.61 -8.24 -4.50
CA SER A 62 2.63 -9.43 -3.64
C SER A 62 1.31 -9.64 -2.89
N LEU A 63 0.62 -8.57 -2.49
CA LEU A 63 -0.71 -8.67 -1.84
C LEU A 63 -1.83 -8.97 -2.84
N ALA A 64 -1.74 -8.43 -4.05
CA ALA A 64 -2.70 -8.71 -5.13
C ALA A 64 -2.55 -10.15 -5.66
N ASN A 65 -1.33 -10.68 -5.69
CA ASN A 65 -1.03 -12.04 -6.14
C ASN A 65 -0.43 -12.84 -4.98
N SER A 66 -1.29 -13.23 -4.03
CA SER A 66 -0.87 -13.96 -2.83
C SER A 66 -0.08 -15.24 -3.14
N GLN A 67 -0.29 -15.86 -4.30
CA GLN A 67 0.44 -17.05 -4.78
C GLN A 67 1.93 -16.78 -5.07
N ASN A 68 2.31 -15.53 -5.30
CA ASN A 68 3.69 -15.09 -5.54
C ASN A 68 4.30 -14.38 -4.31
N SER A 69 3.61 -14.43 -3.18
CA SER A 69 4.10 -13.88 -1.91
C SER A 69 4.91 -14.94 -1.16
N ALA A 70 5.92 -14.55 -0.39
CA ALA A 70 6.62 -15.49 0.52
C ALA A 70 5.71 -15.99 1.68
N TRP A 71 4.49 -15.47 1.78
CA TRP A 71 3.51 -15.78 2.81
C TRP A 71 2.42 -16.76 2.34
N VAL A 72 2.67 -17.57 1.31
CA VAL A 72 1.78 -18.69 0.96
C VAL A 72 2.01 -19.83 1.96
N ASN A 73 0.99 -20.14 2.76
CA ASN A 73 0.78 -21.46 3.38
C ASN A 73 -0.67 -21.85 3.15
#